data_AF-A0A2R7K1T2-F1
#
_entry.id   AF-A0A2R7K1T2-F1
#
_cell.length_a   1.000
_cell.length_b   1.000
_cell.length_c   1.000
_cell.angle_alpha   90.00
_cell.angle_beta   90.00
_cell.angle_gamma   90.00
#
_symmetry.space_group_name_H-M   'P 1'
#
loop_
_entity.id
_entity.type
_entity.pdbx_description
1 polymer ?
#
loop_
_entity_poly.entity_id
_entity_poly.type
_entity_poly.pdbx_seq_one_letter_code
_entity_poly.pdbx_strand_id
1 'polypeptide(L)'
;MENKKYPFTETGLQDLMLHLYSLPETELETEADNLLKDIKSWAIAHFDFEADQIDYLNNLDEQTLTFMAYTTYFALINQLPVTLQKQDKKDEPVIKIIETKNKIAVMSANDETSEASGEVIIKVYYA
;
A
#
# COMPACT_ATOMS: atom_id res chain seq x y z
N MET A 1 -13.91 -16.87 -0.18
CA MET A 1 -12.98 -17.30 0.88
C MET A 1 -12.78 -16.09 1.78
N GLU A 2 -12.77 -16.25 3.10
CA GLU A 2 -12.39 -15.15 4.00
C GLU A 2 -10.93 -14.81 3.74
N ASN A 3 -10.66 -13.61 3.22
CA ASN A 3 -9.29 -13.13 3.07
C ASN A 3 -8.72 -12.91 4.47
N LYS A 4 -7.57 -13.55 4.75
CA LYS A 4 -6.83 -13.33 5.99
C LYS A 4 -6.48 -11.85 6.09
N LYS A 5 -6.92 -11.20 7.16
CA LYS A 5 -6.54 -9.82 7.46
C LYS A 5 -5.25 -9.78 8.26
N TYR A 6 -4.52 -8.67 8.11
CA TYR A 6 -3.26 -8.39 8.76
C TYR A 6 -3.39 -7.15 9.64
N PRO A 7 -2.68 -7.06 10.78
CA PRO A 7 -2.71 -5.86 11.60
C PRO A 7 -2.13 -4.66 10.85
N PHE A 8 -2.77 -3.48 10.91
CA PHE A 8 -2.25 -2.26 10.27
C PHE A 8 -1.02 -1.69 10.99
N THR A 9 0.11 -2.37 10.76
CA THR A 9 1.44 -2.22 11.34
C THR A 9 2.47 -2.59 10.28
N GLU A 10 3.74 -2.21 10.48
CA GLU A 10 4.80 -2.60 9.55
C GLU A 10 4.91 -4.12 9.39
N THR A 11 4.89 -4.86 10.50
CA THR A 11 4.95 -6.33 10.46
C THR A 11 3.78 -6.94 9.70
N GLY A 12 2.56 -6.45 9.93
CA GLY A 12 1.39 -6.94 9.19
C GLY A 12 1.44 -6.60 7.69
N LEU A 13 1.99 -5.44 7.31
CA LEU A 13 2.24 -5.13 5.90
C LEU A 13 3.27 -6.08 5.30
N GLN A 14 4.38 -6.36 5.98
CA GLN A 14 5.40 -7.29 5.47
C GLN A 14 4.84 -8.71 5.31
N ASP A 15 4.01 -9.16 6.25
CA ASP A 15 3.32 -10.45 6.13
C ASP A 15 2.35 -10.48 4.94
N LEU A 16 1.64 -9.37 4.68
CA LEU A 16 0.79 -9.24 3.50
C LEU A 16 1.62 -9.25 2.21
N MET A 17 2.71 -8.49 2.13
CA MET A 17 3.58 -8.46 0.95
C MET A 17 4.19 -9.83 0.67
N LEU A 18 4.66 -10.54 1.72
CA LEU A 18 5.15 -11.91 1.59
C LEU A 18 4.08 -12.85 1.03
N HIS A 19 2.83 -12.70 1.47
CA HIS A 19 1.72 -13.47 0.94
C HIS A 19 1.45 -13.13 -0.53
N LEU A 20 1.31 -11.85 -0.88
CA LEU A 20 1.01 -11.41 -2.24
C LEU A 20 2.13 -11.83 -3.22
N TYR A 21 3.40 -11.71 -2.84
CA TYR A 21 4.54 -12.11 -3.69
C TYR A 21 4.74 -13.62 -3.78
N SER A 22 4.00 -14.40 -2.99
CA SER A 22 3.94 -15.85 -3.15
C SER A 22 2.83 -16.32 -4.11
N LEU A 23 1.94 -15.41 -4.53
CA LEU A 23 0.85 -15.73 -5.45
C LEU A 23 1.36 -15.99 -6.87
N PRO A 24 0.63 -16.78 -7.67
CA PRO A 24 0.82 -16.82 -9.12
C PRO A 24 0.68 -15.43 -9.74
N GLU A 25 1.42 -15.16 -10.81
CA GLU A 25 1.46 -13.87 -11.51
C GLU A 25 0.06 -13.32 -11.81
N THR A 26 -0.83 -14.14 -12.37
CA THR A 26 -2.20 -13.72 -12.71
C THR A 26 -3.05 -13.34 -11.48
N GLU A 27 -2.79 -13.96 -10.33
CA GLU A 27 -3.48 -13.65 -9.08
C GLU A 27 -2.91 -12.36 -8.45
N LEU A 28 -1.58 -12.17 -8.51
CA LEU A 28 -0.93 -10.94 -8.08
C LEU A 28 -1.38 -9.72 -8.92
N GLU A 29 -1.49 -9.88 -10.24
CA GLU A 29 -2.04 -8.87 -11.13
C GLU A 29 -3.49 -8.52 -10.76
N THR A 30 -4.31 -9.53 -10.46
CA THR A 30 -5.70 -9.32 -10.02
C THR A 30 -5.76 -8.52 -8.70
N GLU A 31 -4.88 -8.82 -7.74
CA GLU A 31 -4.79 -8.06 -6.50
C GLU A 31 -4.34 -6.61 -6.73
N ALA A 32 -3.36 -6.42 -7.61
CA ALA A 32 -2.87 -5.09 -7.97
C ALA A 32 -3.97 -4.27 -8.68
N ASP A 33 -4.75 -4.87 -9.58
CA ASP A 33 -5.88 -4.22 -10.26
C ASP A 33 -7.00 -3.85 -9.28
N ASN A 34 -7.31 -4.72 -8.32
CA ASN A 34 -8.26 -4.42 -7.26
C ASN A 34 -7.81 -3.23 -6.42
N LEU A 35 -6.51 -3.13 -6.11
CA LEU A 35 -5.90 -2.01 -5.41
C LEU A 35 -6.02 -0.70 -6.22
N LEU A 36 -5.77 -0.72 -7.54
CA LEU A 36 -5.94 0.45 -8.41
C LEU A 36 -7.38 0.92 -8.48
N LYS A 37 -8.32 -0.03 -8.55
CA LYS A 37 -9.75 0.25 -8.70
C LYS A 37 -10.32 0.94 -7.47
N ASP A 38 -9.97 0.46 -6.28
CA ASP A 38 -10.42 1.04 -5.01
C ASP A 38 -9.46 0.68 -3.87
N ILE A 39 -8.47 1.54 -3.66
CA ILE A 39 -7.49 1.34 -2.59
C ILE A 39 -8.12 1.34 -1.19
N LYS A 40 -9.24 2.04 -0.97
CA LYS A 40 -9.90 2.06 0.35
C LYS A 40 -10.48 0.68 0.64
N SER A 41 -11.28 0.16 -0.29
CA SER A 41 -11.87 -1.17 -0.17
C SER A 41 -10.80 -2.27 -0.13
N TRP A 42 -9.76 -2.16 -0.96
CA TRP A 42 -8.64 -3.10 -0.96
C TRP A 42 -7.92 -3.13 0.39
N ALA A 43 -7.61 -1.96 0.96
CA ALA A 43 -6.96 -1.88 2.26
C ALA A 43 -7.87 -2.42 3.38
N ILE A 44 -9.16 -2.12 3.37
CA ILE A 44 -10.14 -2.63 4.34
C ILE A 44 -10.28 -4.16 4.25
N ALA A 45 -10.14 -4.73 3.05
CA ALA A 45 -10.20 -6.17 2.84
C ALA A 45 -8.95 -6.90 3.38
N HIS A 46 -7.79 -6.25 3.37
CA HIS A 46 -6.50 -6.86 3.75
C HIS A 46 -6.01 -6.49 5.15
N PHE A 47 -6.42 -5.35 5.69
CA PHE A 47 -6.00 -4.90 7.01
C PHE A 47 -7.14 -4.91 8.02
N ASP A 48 -6.80 -5.25 9.26
CA ASP A 48 -7.64 -5.03 10.42
C ASP A 48 -7.53 -3.56 10.84
N PHE A 49 -8.52 -2.78 10.41
CA PHE A 49 -8.71 -1.39 10.80
C PHE A 49 -9.76 -1.26 11.90
N GLU A 50 -9.46 -0.43 12.88
CA GLU A 50 -10.45 0.08 13.82
C GLU A 50 -11.40 1.07 13.13
N ALA A 51 -12.60 1.28 13.68
CA ALA A 51 -13.60 2.15 13.08
C ALA A 51 -13.08 3.59 12.81
N ASP A 52 -12.29 4.14 13.73
CA ASP A 52 -11.69 5.47 13.58
C ASP A 52 -10.62 5.52 12.47
N GLN A 53 -9.97 4.40 12.18
CA GLN A 53 -9.01 4.26 11.08
C GLN A 53 -9.72 4.17 9.73
N ILE A 54 -10.87 3.49 9.66
CA ILE A 54 -11.73 3.45 8.47
C ILE A 54 -12.27 4.85 8.17
N ASP A 55 -12.78 5.56 9.19
CA ASP A 55 -13.25 6.93 9.03
C ASP A 55 -12.15 7.85 8.53
N TYR A 56 -10.93 7.72 9.06
CA TYR A 56 -9.78 8.47 8.58
C TYR A 56 -9.48 8.18 7.10
N LEU A 57 -9.40 6.90 6.72
CA LEU A 57 -9.15 6.46 5.35
C LEU A 57 -10.20 6.99 4.36
N ASN A 58 -11.47 7.00 4.78
CA ASN A 58 -12.58 7.51 3.97
C ASN A 58 -12.51 9.03 3.73
N ASN A 59 -11.93 9.77 4.67
CA ASN A 59 -11.80 11.23 4.61
C ASN A 59 -10.48 11.71 3.97
N LEU A 60 -9.62 10.80 3.52
CA LEU A 60 -8.40 11.18 2.81
C LEU A 60 -8.72 11.79 1.44
N ASP A 61 -7.86 12.71 1.03
CA ASP A 61 -7.93 13.34 -0.28
C ASP A 61 -7.76 12.30 -1.41
N GLU A 62 -8.63 12.40 -2.42
CA GLU A 62 -8.69 11.43 -3.53
C GLU A 62 -7.44 11.44 -4.40
N GLN A 63 -6.74 12.59 -4.55
CA GLN A 63 -5.49 12.62 -5.31
C GLN A 63 -4.37 11.88 -4.57
N THR A 64 -4.33 12.03 -3.25
CA THR A 64 -3.39 11.29 -2.38
C THR A 64 -3.63 9.79 -2.47
N LEU A 65 -4.89 9.35 -2.42
CA LEU A 65 -5.27 7.94 -2.55
C LEU A 65 -4.95 7.40 -3.94
N THR A 66 -5.24 8.17 -4.98
CA THR A 66 -4.91 7.80 -6.37
C THR A 66 -3.41 7.61 -6.53
N PHE A 67 -2.60 8.55 -6.03
CA PHE A 67 -1.14 8.44 -6.08
C PHE A 67 -0.63 7.23 -5.29
N MET A 68 -1.18 6.96 -4.11
CA MET A 68 -0.84 5.77 -3.31
C MET A 68 -1.21 4.48 -4.05
N ALA A 69 -2.36 4.44 -4.71
CA ALA A 69 -2.79 3.30 -5.50
C ALA A 69 -1.83 3.01 -6.65
N TYR A 70 -1.50 4.01 -7.49
CA TYR A 70 -0.58 3.81 -8.61
C TYR A 70 0.82 3.39 -8.18
N THR A 71 1.36 4.02 -7.13
CA THR A 71 2.72 3.71 -6.66
C THR A 71 2.78 2.32 -6.04
N THR A 72 1.78 1.93 -5.25
CA THR A 72 1.71 0.59 -4.64
C THR A 72 1.43 -0.49 -5.68
N TYR A 73 0.52 -0.24 -6.64
CA TYR A 73 0.31 -1.12 -7.80
C TYR A 73 1.63 -1.40 -8.50
N PHE A 74 2.37 -0.35 -8.84
CA PHE A 74 3.63 -0.49 -9.58
C PHE A 74 4.66 -1.29 -8.77
N ALA A 75 4.71 -1.09 -7.45
CA ALA A 75 5.54 -1.91 -6.58
C ALA A 75 5.10 -3.37 -6.58
N LEU A 76 3.79 -3.66 -6.52
CA LEU A 76 3.28 -5.03 -6.50
C LEU A 76 3.62 -5.80 -7.77
N ILE A 77 3.32 -5.24 -8.95
CA ILE A 77 3.56 -5.94 -10.24
C ILE A 77 5.06 -6.19 -10.50
N ASN A 78 5.94 -5.38 -9.89
CA ASN A 78 7.40 -5.55 -10.00
C ASN A 78 8.01 -6.19 -8.75
N GLN A 79 7.19 -6.68 -7.82
CA GLN A 79 7.61 -7.27 -6.54
C GLN A 79 8.62 -6.42 -5.76
N LEU A 80 8.45 -5.10 -5.78
CA LEU A 80 9.31 -4.15 -5.09
C LEU A 80 8.92 -4.02 -3.61
N PRO A 81 9.85 -3.64 -2.72
CA PRO A 81 9.55 -3.37 -1.32
C PRO A 81 8.48 -2.29 -1.12
N VAL A 82 7.55 -2.56 -0.21
CA VAL A 82 6.57 -1.60 0.33
C VAL A 82 6.72 -1.58 1.85
N THR A 83 6.82 -0.39 2.43
CA THR A 83 6.99 -0.21 3.89
C THR A 83 5.97 0.78 4.46
N LEU A 84 5.58 0.57 5.72
CA LEU A 84 4.67 1.36 6.53
C LEU A 84 5.39 1.89 7.77
N GLN A 85 5.62 3.19 7.82
CA GLN A 85 6.19 3.89 8.96
C GLN A 85 5.09 4.59 9.75
N LYS A 86 4.63 3.97 10.84
CA LYS A 86 3.55 4.49 11.68
C LYS A 86 4.10 5.03 12.99
N GLN A 87 3.76 6.27 13.31
CA GLN A 87 4.00 6.86 14.62
C GLN A 87 2.87 6.47 15.59
N ASP A 88 3.21 6.26 16.86
CA ASP A 88 2.22 6.08 17.90
C ASP A 88 1.34 7.32 18.06
N LYS A 89 0.06 7.08 18.37
CA LYS A 89 -0.93 8.12 18.63
C LYS A 89 -0.50 8.93 19.85
N LYS A 90 -0.47 10.26 19.72
CA LYS A 90 -0.27 11.16 20.86
C LYS A 90 -1.60 11.39 21.57
N ASP A 91 -1.55 11.67 22.88
CA ASP A 91 -2.74 11.89 23.72
C ASP A 91 -3.46 13.23 23.42
N GLU A 92 -2.80 14.16 22.74
CA GLU A 92 -3.36 15.48 22.39
C GLU A 92 -3.93 15.52 20.96
N PRO A 93 -4.86 16.45 20.67
CA PRO A 93 -5.43 16.60 19.33
C PRO A 93 -4.38 17.18 18.38
N VAL A 94 -3.69 16.29 17.67
CA VAL A 94 -2.79 16.60 16.55
C VAL A 94 -3.39 16.11 15.23
N ILE A 95 -3.01 16.77 14.13
CA ILE A 95 -3.49 16.41 12.80
C ILE A 95 -2.83 15.10 12.39
N LYS A 96 -3.64 14.08 12.07
CA LYS A 96 -3.14 12.81 11.53
C LYS A 96 -2.85 12.98 10.04
N ILE A 97 -1.60 12.76 9.64
CA ILE A 97 -1.13 12.90 8.27
C ILE A 97 -0.74 11.53 7.72
N ILE A 98 -1.10 11.29 6.46
CA ILE A 98 -0.58 10.20 5.65
C ILE A 98 0.27 10.78 4.53
N GLU A 99 1.45 10.22 4.33
CA GLU A 99 2.39 10.67 3.32
C GLU A 99 2.89 9.45 2.56
N THR A 100 2.76 9.45 1.23
CA THR A 100 3.29 8.39 0.37
C THR A 100 4.52 8.90 -0.35
N LYS A 101 5.66 8.20 -0.17
CA LYS A 101 6.91 8.44 -0.90
C LYS A 101 7.24 7.22 -1.72
N ASN A 102 7.89 7.43 -2.84
CA ASN A 102 8.48 6.33 -3.60
C ASN A 102 9.82 6.78 -4.20
N LYS A 103 10.69 5.80 -4.46
CA LYS A 103 11.92 5.97 -5.22
C LYS A 103 12.00 4.90 -6.31
N ILE A 104 10.94 4.80 -7.10
CA ILE A 104 10.86 3.80 -8.16
C ILE A 104 11.61 4.30 -9.40
N ALA A 105 12.43 3.43 -9.97
CA ALA A 105 13.09 3.64 -11.26
C ALA A 105 12.74 2.49 -12.20
N VAL A 106 12.50 2.81 -13.47
CA VAL A 106 12.17 1.84 -14.51
C VAL A 106 13.10 2.07 -15.68
N MET A 107 13.69 0.98 -16.16
CA MET A 107 14.49 0.95 -17.38
C MET A 107 13.82 0.00 -18.36
N SER A 108 13.80 0.38 -19.64
CA SER A 108 13.36 -0.50 -20.71
C SER A 108 14.25 -0.31 -21.92
N ALA A 109 14.57 -1.42 -22.59
CA ALA A 109 15.27 -1.44 -23.87
C ALA A 109 14.28 -1.73 -25.01
N ASN A 110 14.69 -1.46 -26.25
CA ASN A 110 13.88 -1.67 -27.44
C ASN A 110 13.81 -3.16 -27.88
N ASP A 111 14.08 -4.08 -26.97
CA ASP A 111 14.02 -5.54 -27.12
C ASP A 111 12.98 -6.17 -26.18
N GLU A 112 12.01 -5.37 -25.73
CA GLU A 112 10.92 -5.76 -24.81
C GLU A 112 11.39 -6.15 -23.40
N THR A 113 12.68 -5.95 -23.07
CA THR A 113 13.15 -6.08 -21.70
C THR A 113 12.81 -4.84 -20.89
N SER A 114 12.37 -5.07 -19.65
CA SER A 114 12.20 -4.02 -18.66
C SER A 114 12.67 -4.49 -17.30
N GLU A 115 13.21 -3.56 -16.52
CA GLU A 115 13.65 -3.78 -15.14
C GLU A 115 13.17 -2.61 -14.29
N ALA A 116 12.57 -2.93 -13.15
CA ALA A 116 12.16 -1.96 -12.15
C ALA A 116 12.94 -2.17 -10.86
N SER A 117 13.25 -1.07 -10.18
CA SER A 117 13.90 -1.09 -8.87
C SER A 117 13.37 0.04 -8.00
N GLY A 118 13.65 -0.02 -6.69
CA GLY A 118 13.28 1.01 -5.73
C GLY A 118 12.38 0.51 -4.63
N GLU A 119 11.57 1.41 -4.07
CA GLU A 119 10.67 1.13 -2.95
C GLU A 119 9.51 2.14 -2.87
N VAL A 120 8.45 1.73 -2.18
CA VAL A 120 7.35 2.60 -1.73
C VAL A 120 7.35 2.67 -0.20
N ILE A 121 7.19 3.87 0.34
CA ILE A 121 7.13 4.15 1.77
C ILE A 121 5.85 4.91 2.08
N ILE A 122 4.96 4.31 2.85
CA ILE A 122 3.75 4.94 3.38
C ILE A 122 4.04 5.36 4.82
N LYS A 123 3.86 6.63 5.14
CA LYS A 123 4.05 7.16 6.49
C LYS A 123 2.73 7.61 7.08
N VAL A 124 2.51 7.29 8.35
CA VAL A 124 1.38 7.79 9.14
C VAL A 124 1.95 8.44 10.39
N TYR A 125 1.75 9.75 10.54
CA TYR A 125 2.32 10.52 11.65
C TYR A 125 1.39 11.63 12.12
N TYR A 126 1.76 12.28 13.22
CA TYR A 126 0.95 13.32 13.86
C TYR A 126 1.72 14.64 13.91
N ALA A 127 1.08 15.73 13.45
CA ALA A 127 1.64 17.08 13.40
C ALA A 127 0.86 18.06 14.29
#